data_AF-A0A8D4VNF2-F1
#
_entry.id   AF-A0A8D4VNF2-F1
#
_cell.length_a   1.000
_cell.length_b   1.000
_cell.length_c   1.000
_cell.angle_alpha   90.00
_cell.angle_beta   90.00
_cell.angle_gamma   90.00
#
_symmetry.space_group_name_H-M   'P 1'
#
loop_
_entity.id
_entity.type
_entity.pdbx_description
1 polymer ?
#
loop_
_entity_poly.entity_id
_entity_poly.type
_entity_poly.pdbx_seq_one_letter_code
_entity_poly.pdbx_strand_id
1 'polypeptide(L)'
;MCVLTERERQCAALLAEGKRLDEAAHIIGISKRTLDFHLSNARRKLNAKTTTQAVLLYSACGCSSHGVSRTTDRRANQRRRFDKVSMLMLSRPAASSNARSWIQTLVDKSYVRCATTGRFASDFYQAFLNSSPLVAEKFANTDMEHQARLLDYAIRTLILFFRDPMAVTVETIRALGVLHDRQHLNIDPSLYDPWLDALLAAVEKNDPDFNRQLANAWGQVVRHGVAAMRSVREG
;
A
#
# COMPACT_ATOMS: atom_id res chain seq x y z
N MET A 1 -5.30 -9.93 11.03
CA MET A 1 -6.35 -9.44 11.95
C MET A 1 -6.37 -7.92 11.90
N CYS A 2 -7.53 -7.29 11.72
CA CYS A 2 -7.64 -5.84 11.53
C CYS A 2 -7.49 -5.09 12.87
N VAL A 3 -6.61 -4.08 12.95
CA VAL A 3 -6.34 -3.27 14.17
C VAL A 3 -7.55 -2.43 14.62
N LEU A 4 -8.49 -2.20 13.72
CA LEU A 4 -9.72 -1.46 13.98
C LEU A 4 -10.73 -2.32 14.76
N THR A 5 -11.50 -1.71 15.65
CA THR A 5 -12.70 -2.34 16.23
C THR A 5 -13.78 -2.55 15.18
N GLU A 6 -14.78 -3.37 15.47
CA GLU A 6 -15.93 -3.58 14.56
C GLU A 6 -16.64 -2.27 14.21
N ARG A 7 -16.85 -1.38 15.20
CA ARG A 7 -17.49 -0.08 14.96
C ARG A 7 -16.63 0.86 14.12
N GLU A 8 -15.32 0.87 14.35
CA GLU A 8 -14.37 1.65 13.53
C GLU A 8 -14.35 1.16 12.08
N ARG A 9 -14.37 -0.17 11.87
CA ARG A 9 -14.48 -0.77 10.54
C ARG A 9 -15.78 -0.41 9.85
N GLN A 10 -16.92 -0.56 10.52
CA GLN A 10 -18.23 -0.20 9.96
C GLN A 10 -18.29 1.26 9.51
N CYS A 11 -17.75 2.18 10.32
CA CYS A 11 -17.68 3.59 9.94
C CYS A 11 -16.79 3.80 8.70
N ALA A 12 -15.58 3.22 8.70
CA ALA A 12 -14.66 3.34 7.56
C ALA A 12 -15.20 2.68 6.27
N ALA A 13 -15.94 1.58 6.40
CA ALA A 13 -16.55 0.86 5.28
C ALA A 13 -17.60 1.69 4.56
N LEU A 14 -18.54 2.29 5.29
CA LEU A 14 -19.57 3.13 4.69
C LEU A 14 -18.97 4.34 3.96
N LEU A 15 -17.90 4.93 4.51
CA LEU A 15 -17.19 6.01 3.83
C LEU A 15 -16.44 5.51 2.59
N ALA A 16 -15.86 4.30 2.62
CA ALA A 16 -15.23 3.67 1.45
C ALA A 16 -16.24 3.40 0.32
N GLU A 17 -17.51 3.13 0.68
CA GLU A 17 -18.63 3.01 -0.26
C GLU A 17 -19.15 4.36 -0.79
N GLY A 18 -18.57 5.48 -0.33
CA GLY A 18 -18.91 6.83 -0.77
C GLY A 18 -20.04 7.49 0.02
N LYS A 19 -20.45 6.93 1.16
CA LYS A 19 -21.48 7.52 2.03
C LYS A 19 -20.97 8.79 2.68
N ARG A 20 -21.85 9.78 2.79
CA ARG A 20 -21.58 11.02 3.55
C ARG A 20 -21.67 10.72 5.06
N LEU A 21 -21.01 11.52 5.90
CA LEU A 21 -20.92 11.28 7.35
C LEU A 21 -22.29 11.21 8.05
N ASP A 22 -23.22 12.06 7.64
CA ASP A 22 -24.60 12.10 8.12
C ASP A 22 -25.38 10.85 7.69
N GLU A 23 -25.27 10.46 6.43
CA GLU A 23 -25.88 9.24 5.89
C GLU A 23 -25.32 7.98 6.58
N ALA A 24 -23.99 7.90 6.73
CA ALA A 24 -23.34 6.78 7.40
C ALA A 24 -23.80 6.66 8.86
N ALA A 25 -23.89 7.77 9.59
CA ALA A 25 -24.33 7.77 10.98
C ALA A 25 -25.78 7.27 11.10
N HIS A 26 -26.64 7.69 10.17
CA HIS A 26 -28.02 7.21 10.08
C HIS A 26 -28.09 5.70 9.78
N ILE A 27 -27.30 5.21 8.81
CA ILE A 27 -27.28 3.79 8.41
C ILE A 27 -26.93 2.85 9.58
N ILE A 28 -25.93 3.20 10.39
CA ILE A 28 -25.51 2.36 11.53
C ILE A 28 -26.17 2.76 12.86
N GLY A 29 -27.15 3.66 12.83
CA GLY A 29 -27.98 4.01 13.98
C GLY A 29 -27.24 4.71 15.12
N ILE A 30 -26.24 5.55 14.81
CA ILE A 30 -25.49 6.33 15.81
C ILE A 30 -25.52 7.82 15.52
N SER A 31 -25.16 8.65 16.50
CA SER A 31 -25.03 10.09 16.27
C SER A 31 -23.82 10.41 15.38
N LYS A 32 -23.89 11.51 14.61
CA LYS A 32 -22.75 12.00 13.82
C LYS A 32 -21.50 12.21 14.69
N ARG A 33 -21.67 12.72 15.92
CA ARG A 33 -20.58 12.89 16.88
C ARG A 33 -19.92 11.55 17.27
N THR A 34 -20.73 10.51 17.46
CA THR A 34 -20.25 9.15 17.77
C THR A 34 -19.51 8.56 16.56
N LEU A 35 -20.00 8.80 15.34
CA LEU A 35 -19.33 8.39 14.11
C LEU A 35 -17.97 9.09 13.96
N ASP A 36 -17.91 10.41 14.15
CA ASP A 36 -16.66 11.18 14.12
C ASP A 36 -15.65 10.69 15.17
N PHE A 37 -16.12 10.31 16.36
CA PHE A 37 -15.27 9.71 17.39
C PHE A 37 -14.66 8.37 16.93
N HIS A 38 -15.46 7.48 16.33
CA HIS A 38 -14.94 6.22 15.79
C HIS A 38 -13.97 6.46 14.63
N LEU A 39 -14.26 7.40 13.72
CA LEU A 39 -13.35 7.74 12.63
C LEU A 39 -12.05 8.38 13.13
N SER A 40 -12.09 9.17 14.20
CA SER A 40 -10.89 9.72 14.85
C SER A 40 -10.03 8.62 15.48
N ASN A 41 -10.65 7.65 16.14
CA ASN A 41 -9.93 6.48 16.64
C ASN A 41 -9.35 5.62 15.51
N ALA A 42 -10.12 5.40 14.44
CA ALA A 42 -9.64 4.69 13.26
C ALA A 42 -8.44 5.40 12.64
N ARG A 43 -8.50 6.73 12.49
CA ARG A 43 -7.37 7.55 12.05
C ARG A 43 -6.14 7.35 12.90
N ARG A 44 -6.26 7.48 14.23
CA ARG A 44 -5.13 7.31 15.15
C ARG A 44 -4.52 5.90 15.01
N LYS A 45 -5.35 4.86 14.95
CA LYS A 45 -4.90 3.46 14.83
C LYS A 45 -4.26 3.13 13.48
N LEU A 46 -4.72 3.76 12.42
CA LEU A 46 -4.17 3.64 11.07
C LEU A 46 -3.05 4.66 10.81
N ASN A 47 -2.69 5.48 11.80
CA ASN A 47 -1.76 6.60 11.66
C ASN A 47 -2.09 7.54 10.48
N ALA A 48 -3.38 7.80 10.28
CA ALA A 48 -3.89 8.64 9.22
C ALA A 48 -4.11 10.07 9.70
N LYS A 49 -3.56 11.03 8.97
CA LYS A 49 -3.75 12.46 9.23
C LYS A 49 -5.17 12.91 8.95
N THR A 50 -5.87 12.27 8.01
CA THR A 50 -7.26 12.62 7.62
C THR A 50 -8.16 11.40 7.59
N THR A 51 -9.48 11.63 7.67
CA THR A 51 -10.47 10.56 7.55
C THR A 51 -10.40 9.88 6.19
N THR A 52 -10.19 10.64 5.11
CA THR A 52 -9.99 10.10 3.77
C THR A 52 -8.78 9.15 3.72
N GLN A 53 -7.66 9.55 4.32
CA GLN A 53 -6.48 8.67 4.39
C GLN A 53 -6.78 7.41 5.20
N ALA A 54 -7.51 7.52 6.32
CA ALA A 54 -7.92 6.35 7.12
C ALA A 54 -8.80 5.38 6.33
N VAL A 55 -9.75 5.90 5.55
CA VAL A 55 -10.66 5.11 4.70
C VAL A 55 -9.88 4.38 3.60
N LEU A 56 -8.95 5.07 2.95
CA LEU A 56 -8.08 4.46 1.93
C LEU A 56 -7.20 3.35 2.51
N LEU A 57 -6.60 3.59 3.67
CA LEU A 57 -5.81 2.59 4.39
C LEU A 57 -6.66 1.39 4.80
N TYR A 58 -7.87 1.63 5.30
CA TYR A 58 -8.84 0.58 5.62
C TYR A 58 -9.16 -0.31 4.40
N SER A 59 -9.41 0.29 3.23
CA SER A 59 -9.70 -0.46 1.99
C SER A 59 -8.51 -1.29 1.51
N ALA A 60 -7.27 -0.79 1.69
CA ALA A 60 -6.05 -1.50 1.29
C ALA A 60 -5.72 -2.71 2.17
N CYS A 61 -6.12 -2.69 3.45
CA CYS A 61 -5.87 -3.77 4.40
C CYS A 61 -6.75 -5.02 4.22
N GLY A 62 -7.64 -5.04 3.22
CA GLY A 62 -8.53 -6.19 2.96
C GLY A 62 -9.53 -6.47 4.10
N CYS A 63 -9.79 -5.49 4.98
CA CYS A 63 -10.72 -5.65 6.10
C CYS A 63 -12.21 -5.58 5.71
N SER A 64 -12.53 -5.55 4.42
CA SER A 64 -13.91 -5.50 3.92
C SER A 64 -14.61 -6.85 4.06
N SER A 65 -15.28 -7.07 5.18
CA SER A 65 -16.30 -8.12 5.30
C SER A 65 -17.48 -7.79 4.37
N HIS A 66 -17.65 -8.58 3.31
CA HIS A 66 -18.80 -8.48 2.42
C HIS A 66 -20.09 -8.96 3.10
N GLY A 67 -21.16 -8.18 2.97
CA GLY A 67 -22.52 -8.62 3.25
C GLY A 67 -23.57 -7.53 3.13
N VAL A 68 -24.12 -7.34 1.92
CA VAL A 68 -25.55 -7.19 1.57
C VAL A 68 -25.82 -6.21 0.41
N SER A 69 -26.46 -6.78 -0.62
CA SER A 69 -27.31 -6.26 -1.70
C SER A 69 -26.98 -4.97 -2.47
N ARG A 70 -26.71 -5.20 -3.76
CA ARG A 70 -26.98 -4.28 -4.86
C ARG A 70 -28.48 -3.94 -4.94
N THR A 71 -28.82 -2.65 -4.99
CA THR A 71 -30.01 -2.15 -5.69
C THR A 71 -29.75 -0.75 -6.27
N THR A 72 -29.76 -0.70 -7.61
CA THR A 72 -30.25 0.35 -8.53
C THR A 72 -30.24 1.83 -8.10
N ASP A 73 -29.60 2.69 -8.91
CA ASP A 73 -30.37 3.55 -9.83
C ASP A 73 -29.55 4.04 -11.03
N ARG A 74 -30.24 4.19 -12.15
CA ARG A 74 -29.80 4.65 -13.47
C ARG A 74 -29.84 6.18 -13.56
N ARG A 75 -28.95 6.70 -14.43
CA ARG A 75 -28.95 7.94 -15.25
C ARG A 75 -27.62 8.67 -14.99
N ALA A 76 -26.82 9.05 -15.99
CA ALA A 76 -27.20 9.58 -17.29
C ALA A 76 -26.23 9.19 -18.42
N ASN A 77 -26.89 8.98 -19.56
CA ASN A 77 -26.45 8.95 -20.95
C ASN A 77 -25.53 10.13 -21.35
N GLN A 78 -24.44 9.85 -22.08
CA GLN A 78 -24.27 10.46 -23.40
C GLN A 78 -23.32 9.69 -24.32
N ARG A 79 -23.89 9.29 -25.46
CA ARG A 79 -23.26 8.64 -26.61
C ARG A 79 -22.10 9.47 -27.16
N ARG A 80 -20.98 8.81 -27.49
CA ARG A 80 -20.15 9.18 -28.64
C ARG A 80 -19.93 7.97 -29.54
N ARG A 81 -20.17 8.21 -30.82
CA ARG A 81 -20.17 7.29 -31.96
C ARG A 81 -18.71 7.03 -32.35
N PHE A 82 -18.24 5.79 -32.24
CA PHE A 82 -16.90 5.38 -32.67
C PHE A 82 -16.96 4.81 -34.09
N ASP A 83 -16.12 5.31 -34.98
CA ASP A 83 -16.04 4.94 -36.39
C ASP A 83 -14.78 4.09 -36.71
N LYS A 84 -14.89 3.23 -37.72
CA LYS A 84 -13.93 2.14 -38.03
C LYS A 84 -12.50 2.60 -38.38
N VAL A 85 -12.28 3.86 -38.72
CA VAL A 85 -10.94 4.41 -39.01
C VAL A 85 -10.11 4.60 -37.72
N SER A 86 -10.78 4.86 -36.59
CA SER A 86 -10.16 4.92 -35.26
C SER A 86 -9.61 3.55 -34.78
N MET A 87 -9.99 2.44 -35.44
CA MET A 87 -9.52 1.09 -35.12
C MET A 87 -8.12 0.79 -35.66
N LEU A 88 -7.66 1.53 -36.68
CA LEU A 88 -6.37 1.29 -37.35
C LEU A 88 -5.21 2.13 -36.77
N MET A 89 -5.51 3.07 -35.87
CA MET A 89 -4.54 3.94 -35.20
C MET A 89 -4.39 3.58 -33.70
N LEU A 90 -4.40 2.30 -33.35
CA LEU A 90 -3.92 1.82 -32.06
C LEU A 90 -2.40 1.60 -32.13
N SER A 91 -1.67 2.70 -31.93
CA SER A 91 -0.24 2.71 -31.64
C SER A 91 0.06 1.78 -30.45
N ARG A 92 0.88 0.76 -30.70
CA ARG A 92 1.30 -0.32 -29.77
C ARG A 92 1.40 0.11 -28.29
N PRO A 93 0.70 -0.59 -27.38
CA PRO A 93 1.19 -0.79 -26.03
C PRO A 93 1.08 -2.28 -25.67
N ALA A 94 2.12 -3.08 -25.90
CA ALA A 94 2.02 -4.53 -25.65
C ALA A 94 3.20 -5.15 -24.89
N ALA A 95 4.44 -4.79 -25.17
CA ALA A 95 5.58 -5.50 -24.57
C ALA A 95 5.84 -5.10 -23.10
N SER A 96 5.85 -3.79 -22.79
CA SER A 96 6.18 -3.28 -21.45
C SER A 96 5.06 -3.49 -20.43
N SER A 97 3.80 -3.35 -20.85
CA SER A 97 2.62 -3.57 -20.00
C SER A 97 2.53 -5.05 -19.56
N ASN A 98 2.71 -5.97 -20.50
CA ASN A 98 2.70 -7.42 -20.21
C ASN A 98 3.86 -7.81 -19.29
N ALA A 99 5.07 -7.29 -19.53
CA ALA A 99 6.23 -7.55 -18.68
C ALA A 99 6.04 -7.02 -17.25
N ARG A 100 5.54 -5.79 -17.07
CA ARG A 100 5.24 -5.24 -15.74
C ARG A 100 4.15 -6.02 -15.01
N SER A 101 3.11 -6.44 -15.73
CA SER A 101 2.04 -7.27 -15.15
C SER A 101 2.55 -8.63 -14.67
N TRP A 102 3.44 -9.25 -15.44
CA TRP A 102 4.05 -10.52 -15.05
C TRP A 102 5.00 -10.36 -13.85
N ILE A 103 5.86 -9.33 -13.83
CA ILE A 103 6.73 -9.00 -12.69
C ILE A 103 5.91 -8.76 -11.42
N GLN A 104 4.86 -7.94 -11.51
CA GLN A 104 3.97 -7.66 -10.38
C GLN A 104 3.35 -8.96 -9.85
N THR A 105 2.83 -9.81 -10.74
CA THR A 105 2.20 -11.09 -10.35
C THR A 105 3.20 -12.03 -9.68
N LEU A 106 4.45 -12.06 -10.17
CA LEU A 106 5.50 -12.90 -9.62
C LEU A 106 5.87 -12.47 -8.19
N VAL A 107 6.03 -11.16 -7.98
CA VAL A 107 6.34 -10.57 -6.68
C VAL A 107 5.17 -10.69 -5.70
N ASP A 108 3.94 -10.46 -6.15
CA ASP A 108 2.73 -10.59 -5.31
C ASP A 108 2.59 -12.02 -4.76
N LYS A 109 2.72 -13.04 -5.61
CA LYS A 109 2.67 -14.45 -5.18
C LYS A 109 3.81 -14.81 -4.21
N SER A 110 5.02 -14.30 -4.49
CA SER A 110 6.17 -14.45 -3.60
C SER A 110 5.91 -13.84 -2.22
N TYR A 111 5.36 -12.63 -2.19
CA TYR A 111 5.06 -11.95 -0.95
C TYR A 111 3.96 -12.66 -0.14
N VAL A 112 2.94 -13.21 -0.81
CA VAL A 112 1.91 -14.03 -0.13
C VAL A 112 2.55 -15.22 0.58
N ARG A 113 3.45 -15.96 -0.07
CA ARG A 113 4.16 -17.10 0.56
C ARG A 113 5.06 -16.64 1.71
N CYS A 114 5.77 -15.53 1.53
CA CYS A 114 6.59 -14.98 2.60
C CYS A 114 5.74 -14.62 3.82
N ALA A 115 4.63 -13.92 3.62
CA ALA A 115 3.78 -13.41 4.68
C ALA A 115 3.09 -14.54 5.48
N THR A 116 2.78 -15.68 4.86
CA THR A 116 2.14 -16.81 5.55
C THR A 116 3.06 -17.53 6.52
N THR A 117 4.38 -17.32 6.46
CA THR A 117 5.34 -17.89 7.42
C THR A 117 5.19 -17.31 8.83
N GLY A 118 4.65 -16.10 8.96
CA GLY A 118 4.64 -15.34 10.22
C GLY A 118 6.01 -14.84 10.69
N ARG A 119 7.10 -15.10 9.95
CA ARG A 119 8.48 -14.72 10.31
C ARG A 119 9.11 -13.69 9.38
N PHE A 120 8.48 -13.40 8.25
CA PHE A 120 9.05 -12.51 7.24
C PHE A 120 9.53 -11.15 7.79
N ALA A 121 8.70 -10.46 8.57
CA ALA A 121 9.07 -9.15 9.11
C ALA A 121 10.22 -9.24 10.13
N SER A 122 10.26 -10.28 10.97
CA SER A 122 11.36 -10.47 11.91
C SER A 122 12.66 -10.82 11.20
N ASP A 123 12.60 -11.65 10.15
CA ASP A 123 13.77 -12.01 9.35
C ASP A 123 14.31 -10.78 8.59
N PHE A 124 13.42 -9.96 8.04
CA PHE A 124 13.77 -8.68 7.43
C PHE A 124 14.46 -7.73 8.41
N TYR A 125 13.84 -7.43 9.55
CA TYR A 125 14.42 -6.47 10.49
C TYR A 125 15.70 -7.00 11.12
N GLN A 126 15.82 -8.30 11.36
CA GLN A 126 17.08 -8.89 11.80
C GLN A 126 18.19 -8.65 10.77
N ALA A 127 17.94 -8.93 9.49
CA ALA A 127 18.92 -8.67 8.42
C ALA A 127 19.25 -7.17 8.29
N PHE A 128 18.22 -6.31 8.34
CA PHE A 128 18.39 -4.88 8.11
C PHE A 128 19.11 -4.18 9.27
N LEU A 129 18.74 -4.45 10.52
CA LEU A 129 19.39 -3.87 11.71
C LEU A 129 20.87 -4.30 11.80
N ASN A 130 21.19 -5.52 11.34
CA ASN A 130 22.57 -6.01 11.29
C ASN A 130 23.38 -5.47 10.10
N SER A 131 22.75 -4.82 9.12
CA SER A 131 23.43 -4.31 7.92
C SER A 131 24.31 -3.08 8.20
N SER A 132 23.97 -2.29 9.22
CA SER A 132 24.70 -1.06 9.56
C SER A 132 24.34 -0.56 10.97
N PRO A 133 25.32 -0.09 11.77
CA PRO A 133 25.05 0.59 13.04
C PRO A 133 24.13 1.81 12.89
N LEU A 134 24.22 2.54 11.77
CA LEU A 134 23.34 3.67 11.47
C LEU A 134 21.88 3.25 11.31
N VAL A 135 21.65 2.07 10.72
CA VAL A 135 20.30 1.50 10.63
C VAL A 135 19.80 1.15 12.02
N ALA A 136 20.60 0.42 12.81
CA ALA A 136 20.23 0.07 14.19
C ALA A 136 19.86 1.31 15.02
N GLU A 137 20.62 2.39 14.91
CA GLU A 137 20.36 3.66 15.60
C GLU A 137 19.00 4.27 15.20
N LYS A 138 18.67 4.30 13.91
CA LYS A 138 17.39 4.84 13.42
C LYS A 138 16.17 4.11 13.98
N PHE A 139 16.32 2.84 14.37
CA PHE A 139 15.25 2.01 14.90
C PHE A 139 15.31 1.77 16.42
N ALA A 140 16.31 2.31 17.13
CA ALA A 140 16.55 2.01 18.55
C ALA A 140 15.35 2.27 19.48
N ASN A 141 14.52 3.26 19.15
CA ASN A 141 13.32 3.64 19.91
C ASN A 141 12.02 3.38 19.12
N THR A 142 11.99 2.29 18.35
CA THR A 142 10.84 1.96 17.50
C THR A 142 10.05 0.79 18.08
N ASP A 143 8.72 0.92 18.11
CA ASP A 143 7.82 -0.21 18.34
C ASP A 143 7.90 -1.15 17.13
N MET A 144 8.68 -2.22 17.29
CA MET A 144 8.97 -3.16 16.20
C MET A 144 7.74 -3.96 15.75
N GLU A 145 6.73 -4.14 16.62
CA GLU A 145 5.50 -4.82 16.26
C GLU A 145 4.63 -3.93 15.36
N HIS A 146 4.52 -2.64 15.70
CA HIS A 146 3.89 -1.65 14.83
C HIS A 146 4.67 -1.48 13.52
N GLN A 147 5.99 -1.42 13.61
CA GLN A 147 6.88 -1.24 12.47
C GLN A 147 6.86 -2.43 11.49
N ALA A 148 6.61 -3.65 11.97
CA ALA A 148 6.33 -4.82 11.13
C ALA A 148 5.03 -4.68 10.33
N ARG A 149 3.97 -4.10 10.92
CA ARG A 149 2.72 -3.81 10.20
C ARG A 149 2.91 -2.72 9.14
N LEU A 150 3.71 -1.69 9.45
CA LEU A 150 4.05 -0.65 8.49
C LEU A 150 4.88 -1.19 7.31
N LEU A 151 5.78 -2.14 7.57
CA LEU A 151 6.53 -2.83 6.52
C LEU A 151 5.60 -3.58 5.56
N ASP A 152 4.63 -4.35 6.08
CA ASP A 152 3.66 -5.06 5.24
C ASP A 152 2.87 -4.10 4.35
N TYR A 153 2.38 -3.00 4.93
CA TYR A 153 1.68 -1.96 4.18
C TYR A 153 2.56 -1.33 3.09
N ALA A 154 3.82 -1.04 3.40
CA ALA A 154 4.77 -0.47 2.45
C ALA A 154 5.05 -1.42 1.28
N ILE A 155 5.29 -2.71 1.55
CA ILE A 155 5.57 -3.71 0.50
C ILE A 155 4.35 -3.87 -0.42
N ARG A 156 3.15 -4.02 0.14
CA ARG A 156 1.91 -4.10 -0.67
C ARG A 156 1.72 -2.86 -1.53
N THR A 157 2.02 -1.68 -0.99
CA THR A 157 1.98 -0.42 -1.74
C THR A 157 2.94 -0.44 -2.92
N LEU A 158 4.20 -0.86 -2.72
CA LEU A 158 5.20 -0.96 -3.79
C LEU A 158 4.74 -1.91 -4.90
N ILE A 159 4.20 -3.08 -4.54
CA ILE A 159 3.68 -4.07 -5.49
C ILE A 159 2.53 -3.50 -6.30
N LEU A 160 1.54 -2.88 -5.65
CA LEU A 160 0.37 -2.30 -6.32
C LEU A 160 0.77 -1.10 -7.21
N PHE A 161 1.67 -0.25 -6.71
CA PHE A 161 2.17 0.93 -7.43
C PHE A 161 2.91 0.55 -8.72
N PHE A 162 3.67 -0.55 -8.74
CA PHE A 162 4.57 -0.89 -9.84
C PHE A 162 3.93 -1.00 -11.23
N ARG A 163 2.70 -1.53 -11.32
CA ARG A 163 2.02 -1.73 -12.61
C ARG A 163 1.10 -0.57 -12.96
N ASP A 164 0.19 -0.25 -12.05
CA ASP A 164 -0.91 0.68 -12.29
C ASP A 164 -1.06 1.60 -11.07
N PRO A 165 -0.26 2.68 -10.98
CA PRO A 165 -0.34 3.64 -9.89
C PRO A 165 -1.76 4.22 -9.78
N MET A 166 -2.42 3.91 -8.68
CA MET A 166 -3.69 4.50 -8.31
C MET A 166 -3.45 5.76 -7.46
N ALA A 167 -4.43 6.67 -7.40
CA ALA A 167 -4.29 7.89 -6.60
C ALA A 167 -3.83 7.63 -5.16
N VAL A 168 -4.33 6.54 -4.54
CA VAL A 168 -3.93 6.14 -3.17
C VAL A 168 -2.47 5.69 -3.07
N THR A 169 -1.97 4.90 -4.02
CA THR A 169 -0.58 4.43 -3.98
C THR A 169 0.39 5.55 -4.34
N VAL A 170 0.02 6.42 -5.29
CA VAL A 170 0.76 7.64 -5.61
C VAL A 170 0.89 8.55 -4.38
N GLU A 171 -0.20 8.81 -3.68
CA GLU A 171 -0.18 9.66 -2.48
C GLU A 171 0.61 9.02 -1.35
N THR A 172 0.51 7.70 -1.17
CA THR A 172 1.29 6.97 -0.17
C THR A 172 2.79 7.05 -0.47
N ILE A 173 3.20 6.82 -1.71
CA ILE A 173 4.60 6.94 -2.15
C ILE A 173 5.11 8.37 -1.95
N ARG A 174 4.29 9.39 -2.25
CA ARG A 174 4.62 10.79 -2.00
C ARG A 174 4.82 11.07 -0.51
N ALA A 175 3.89 10.64 0.33
CA ALA A 175 3.96 10.83 1.78
C ALA A 175 5.19 10.14 2.39
N LEU A 176 5.53 8.93 1.90
CA LEU A 176 6.76 8.24 2.28
C LEU A 176 8.00 9.04 1.85
N GLY A 177 8.01 9.58 0.63
CA GLY A 177 9.10 10.43 0.12
C GLY A 177 9.40 11.62 1.01
N VAL A 178 8.36 12.37 1.39
CA VAL A 178 8.44 13.50 2.34
C VAL A 178 8.93 13.03 3.71
N LEU A 179 8.34 11.98 4.27
CA LEU A 179 8.74 11.48 5.59
C LEU A 179 10.21 11.06 5.65
N HIS A 180 10.77 10.55 4.55
CA HIS A 180 12.16 10.10 4.47
C HIS A 180 13.16 11.23 4.14
N ASP A 181 12.69 12.44 3.83
CA ASP A 181 13.55 13.54 3.42
C ASP A 181 14.44 14.07 4.56
N ARG A 182 15.29 15.05 4.24
CA ARG A 182 16.23 15.67 5.20
C ARG A 182 15.54 16.47 6.32
N GLN A 183 14.34 16.97 6.09
CA GLN A 183 13.59 17.79 7.05
C GLN A 183 12.79 16.93 8.04
N HIS A 184 12.58 15.65 7.72
CA HIS A 184 11.84 14.70 8.54
C HIS A 184 12.77 13.64 9.13
N LEU A 185 12.67 12.37 8.71
CA LEU A 185 13.47 11.27 9.28
C LEU A 185 14.96 11.34 8.91
N ASN A 186 15.32 12.18 7.93
CA ASN A 186 16.66 12.35 7.42
C ASN A 186 17.31 11.00 7.09
N ILE A 187 16.67 10.27 6.18
CA ILE A 187 17.15 8.96 5.72
C ILE A 187 18.14 9.16 4.60
N ASP A 188 19.39 8.78 4.87
CA ASP A 188 20.47 8.84 3.90
C ASP A 188 20.18 7.91 2.70
N PRO A 189 20.32 8.39 1.45
CA PRO A 189 20.07 7.56 0.27
C PRO A 189 20.91 6.29 0.18
N SER A 190 22.08 6.23 0.80
CA SER A 190 22.92 5.02 0.86
C SER A 190 22.27 3.87 1.63
N LEU A 191 21.23 4.14 2.43
CA LEU A 191 20.51 3.10 3.20
C LEU A 191 19.48 2.34 2.38
N TYR A 192 19.16 2.77 1.15
CA TYR A 192 18.18 2.06 0.29
C TYR A 192 18.71 0.74 -0.28
N ASP A 193 20.00 0.64 -0.58
CA ASP A 193 20.60 -0.60 -1.08
C ASP A 193 20.67 -1.67 0.03
N PRO A 194 21.18 -1.38 1.25
CA PRO A 194 21.09 -2.31 2.38
C PRO A 194 19.65 -2.72 2.74
N TRP A 195 18.67 -1.82 2.57
CA TRP A 195 17.25 -2.15 2.76
C TRP A 195 16.77 -3.19 1.74
N LEU A 196 17.13 -3.02 0.46
CA LEU A 196 16.79 -3.97 -0.59
C LEU A 196 17.50 -5.31 -0.37
N ASP A 197 18.76 -5.31 0.03
CA ASP A 197 19.52 -6.53 0.33
C ASP A 197 18.88 -7.30 1.50
N ALA A 198 18.50 -6.61 2.57
CA ALA A 198 17.79 -7.22 3.69
C ALA A 198 16.41 -7.77 3.30
N LEU A 199 15.68 -7.07 2.42
CA LEU A 199 14.42 -7.56 1.86
C LEU A 199 14.65 -8.86 1.08
N LEU A 200 15.63 -8.89 0.18
CA LEU A 200 15.93 -10.06 -0.64
C LEU A 200 16.38 -11.25 0.22
N ALA A 201 17.19 -11.02 1.25
CA ALA A 201 17.57 -12.06 2.21
C ALA A 201 16.34 -12.63 2.95
N ALA A 202 15.40 -11.78 3.34
CA ALA A 202 14.15 -12.21 3.98
C ALA A 202 13.25 -12.98 3.02
N VAL A 203 13.15 -12.56 1.76
CA VAL A 203 12.40 -13.29 0.72
C VAL A 203 13.03 -14.66 0.48
N GLU A 204 14.36 -14.75 0.31
CA GLU A 204 15.06 -16.02 0.10
C GLU A 204 14.79 -17.02 1.23
N LYS A 205 14.77 -16.55 2.48
CA LYS A 205 14.49 -17.39 3.65
C LYS A 205 13.03 -17.84 3.76
N ASN A 206 12.09 -17.09 3.21
CA ASN A 206 10.66 -17.28 3.44
C ASN A 206 9.86 -17.69 2.18
N ASP A 207 10.47 -17.69 1.01
CA ASP A 207 9.87 -18.12 -0.24
C ASP A 207 10.56 -19.39 -0.79
N PRO A 208 9.92 -20.57 -0.73
CA PRO A 208 10.53 -21.79 -1.26
C PRO A 208 10.73 -21.77 -2.78
N ASP A 209 10.07 -20.87 -3.51
CA ASP A 209 10.25 -20.70 -4.96
C ASP A 209 11.31 -19.64 -5.30
N PHE A 210 12.04 -19.13 -4.30
CA PHE A 210 13.04 -18.09 -4.51
C PHE A 210 14.10 -18.54 -5.51
N ASN A 211 14.40 -17.65 -6.46
CA ASN A 211 15.42 -17.84 -7.48
C ASN A 211 15.87 -16.48 -8.03
N ARG A 212 16.88 -16.49 -8.91
CA ARG A 212 17.45 -15.27 -9.50
C ARG A 212 16.43 -14.42 -10.26
N GLN A 213 15.46 -15.04 -10.95
CA GLN A 213 14.42 -14.33 -11.68
C GLN A 213 13.50 -13.56 -10.71
N LEU A 214 13.12 -14.21 -9.61
CA LEU A 214 12.30 -13.60 -8.57
C LEU A 214 13.08 -12.49 -7.83
N ALA A 215 14.35 -12.69 -7.52
CA ALA A 215 15.21 -11.65 -6.95
C ALA A 215 15.29 -10.40 -7.85
N ASN A 216 15.45 -10.60 -9.16
CA ASN A 216 15.45 -9.50 -10.12
C ASN A 216 14.08 -8.80 -10.22
N ALA A 217 12.98 -9.55 -10.13
CA ALA A 217 11.63 -8.99 -10.13
C ALA A 217 11.37 -8.12 -8.89
N TRP A 218 11.73 -8.61 -7.69
CA TRP A 218 11.69 -7.85 -6.44
C TRP A 218 12.50 -6.56 -6.53
N GLY A 219 13.74 -6.66 -7.03
CA GLY A 219 14.61 -5.50 -7.24
C GLY A 219 13.98 -4.45 -8.17
N GLN A 220 13.28 -4.85 -9.22
CA GLN A 220 12.59 -3.91 -10.11
C GLN A 220 11.42 -3.20 -9.42
N VAL A 221 10.59 -3.94 -8.67
CA VAL A 221 9.45 -3.37 -7.93
C VAL A 221 9.91 -2.34 -6.91
N VAL A 222 10.90 -2.71 -6.08
CA VAL A 222 11.43 -1.83 -5.03
C VAL A 222 12.08 -0.60 -5.62
N ARG A 223 13.02 -0.76 -6.57
CA ARG A 223 13.73 0.39 -7.15
C ARG A 223 12.79 1.36 -7.85
N HIS A 224 11.72 0.87 -8.47
CA HIS A 224 10.70 1.73 -9.07
C HIS A 224 9.99 2.62 -8.03
N GLY A 225 9.59 2.05 -6.89
CA GLY A 225 8.98 2.83 -5.81
C GLY A 225 9.96 3.77 -5.10
N VAL A 226 11.20 3.33 -4.84
CA VAL A 226 12.25 4.18 -4.26
C VAL A 226 12.57 5.36 -5.17
N ALA A 227 12.66 5.15 -6.48
CA ALA A 227 12.83 6.23 -7.45
C ALA A 227 11.70 7.27 -7.37
N ALA A 228 10.44 6.81 -7.28
CA ALA A 228 9.29 7.69 -7.12
C ALA A 228 9.25 8.43 -5.77
N MET A 229 9.70 7.81 -4.67
CA MET A 229 9.86 8.48 -3.38
C MET A 229 10.90 9.61 -3.47
N ARG A 230 12.00 9.37 -4.19
CA ARG A 230 13.10 10.33 -4.33
C ARG A 230 12.75 11.50 -5.24
N SER A 231 11.97 11.30 -6.29
CA SER A 231 11.58 12.38 -7.22
C SER A 231 10.72 13.46 -6.57
N VAL A 232 10.13 13.20 -5.40
CA VAL A 232 9.38 14.20 -4.61
C VAL A 232 10.31 15.23 -3.95
N ARG A 233 11.60 14.91 -3.80
CA ARG A 233 12.59 15.79 -3.14
C ARG A 233 13.16 16.87 -4.06
N GLU A 234 12.95 16.74 -5.38
CA GLU A 234 13.56 17.59 -6.41
C GLU A 234 12.61 18.66 -6.96
N GLY A 235 11.38 18.74 -6.45
CA GLY A 235 10.38 19.77 -6.81
C GLY A 235 10.01 20.63 -5.62
#